data_AF-A0A6J7UT07-F1
#
_entry.id   AF-A0A6J7UT07-F1
#
_cell.length_a   1.000
_cell.length_b   1.000
_cell.length_c   1.000
_cell.angle_alpha   90.00
_cell.angle_beta   90.00
_cell.angle_gamma   90.00
#
_symmetry.space_group_name_H-M   'P 1'
#
loop_
_entity.id
_entity.type
_entity.pdbx_description
1 polymer ?
#
loop_
_entity_poly.entity_id
_entity_poly.type
_entity_poly.pdbx_seq_one_letter_code
_entity_poly.pdbx_strand_id
1 'polypeptide(L)'
;MLLVTSPEETPVNELIETAYSLEDEVGVSLGPVVVNGVLPELPGLQTNPLEAAAQAGIELQPSKAQNLADAALFRLQRTALQRAQLDRMAQELPLAQLLLPYVFTSELGPDGLAQLSNGLLAEIRDLPDPSRS
;
A
#
# COMPACT_ATOMS: atom_id res chain seq x y z
N MET A 1 -7.66 -4.93 -19.95
CA MET A 1 -6.86 -5.85 -19.12
C MET A 1 -6.63 -5.21 -17.76
N LEU A 2 -6.69 -6.01 -16.69
CA LEU A 2 -6.40 -5.56 -15.32
C LEU A 2 -5.04 -6.10 -14.91
N LEU A 3 -4.18 -5.25 -14.37
CA LEU A 3 -2.86 -5.63 -13.84
C LEU A 3 -2.88 -5.58 -12.31
N VAL A 4 -2.09 -6.45 -11.69
CA VAL A 4 -1.96 -6.55 -10.23
C VAL A 4 -0.49 -6.53 -9.86
N THR A 5 -0.12 -5.75 -8.86
CA THR A 5 1.26 -5.71 -8.33
C THR A 5 1.28 -5.55 -6.82
N SER A 6 2.46 -5.65 -6.21
CA SER A 6 2.73 -5.22 -4.83
C SER A 6 3.56 -3.92 -4.86
N PRO A 7 3.51 -3.06 -3.84
CA PRO A 7 4.25 -1.79 -3.83
C PRO A 7 5.72 -2.00 -3.43
N GLU A 8 6.40 -2.87 -4.16
CA GLU A 8 7.80 -3.24 -4.00
C GLU A 8 8.54 -2.95 -5.31
N GLU A 9 9.84 -2.67 -5.25
CA GLU A 9 10.61 -2.19 -6.40
C GLU A 9 10.56 -3.15 -7.60
N THR A 10 10.80 -4.45 -7.37
CA THR A 10 10.82 -5.45 -8.44
C THR A 10 9.43 -5.64 -9.09
N PRO A 11 8.34 -5.90 -8.34
CA PRO A 11 7.00 -6.00 -8.94
C PRO A 11 6.54 -4.72 -9.66
N VAL A 12 6.97 -3.54 -9.19
CA VAL A 12 6.66 -2.26 -9.85
C VAL A 12 7.41 -2.12 -11.17
N ASN A 13 8.69 -2.49 -11.23
CA ASN A 13 9.46 -2.52 -12.47
C ASN A 13 8.80 -3.45 -13.50
N GLU A 14 8.48 -4.68 -13.08
CA GLU A 14 7.85 -5.69 -13.95
C GLU A 14 6.48 -5.23 -14.46
N LEU A 15 5.68 -4.58 -13.61
CA LEU A 15 4.39 -4.00 -13.98
C LEU A 15 4.54 -2.96 -15.10
N ILE A 16 5.47 -2.01 -14.94
CA ILE A 16 5.69 -0.93 -15.90
C ILE A 16 6.16 -1.49 -17.24
N GLU A 17 7.11 -2.42 -17.23
CA GLU A 17 7.58 -3.10 -18.44
C GLU A 17 6.44 -3.87 -19.14
N THR A 18 5.62 -4.57 -18.36
CA THR A 18 4.45 -5.29 -18.89
C THR A 18 3.42 -4.35 -19.47
N ALA A 19 3.14 -3.23 -18.81
CA ALA A 19 2.19 -2.22 -19.29
C ALA A 19 2.63 -1.65 -20.65
N TYR A 20 3.89 -1.20 -20.77
CA TYR A 20 4.41 -0.70 -22.04
C TYR A 20 4.41 -1.78 -23.14
N SER A 21 4.74 -3.03 -22.81
CA SER A 21 4.68 -4.11 -23.79
C SER A 21 3.26 -4.40 -24.30
N LEU A 22 2.24 -4.16 -23.48
CA LEU A 22 0.84 -4.39 -23.85
C LEU A 22 0.24 -3.20 -24.63
N GLU A 23 0.76 -1.99 -24.47
CA GLU A 23 0.32 -0.81 -25.24
C GLU A 23 0.62 -0.97 -26.74
N ASP A 24 1.69 -1.69 -27.09
CA ASP A 24 2.04 -2.02 -28.48
C ASP A 24 1.13 -3.11 -29.08
N GLU A 25 0.35 -3.83 -28.26
CA GLU A 25 -0.54 -4.91 -28.71
C GLU A 25 -1.91 -4.36 -29.15
N VAL A 26 -2.21 -4.52 -30.44
CA VAL A 26 -3.45 -4.00 -31.04
C VAL A 26 -4.69 -4.60 -30.38
N GLY A 27 -5.54 -3.73 -29.83
CA GLY A 27 -6.83 -4.10 -29.25
C GLY A 27 -6.78 -4.37 -27.75
N VAL A 28 -5.63 -4.22 -27.09
CA VAL A 28 -5.53 -4.25 -25.63
C VAL A 28 -5.71 -2.84 -25.07
N SER A 29 -6.63 -2.69 -24.12
CA SER A 29 -6.76 -1.47 -23.31
C SER A 29 -6.46 -1.80 -21.86
N LEU A 30 -5.53 -1.07 -21.25
CA LEU A 30 -5.22 -1.20 -19.84
C LEU A 30 -6.28 -0.47 -19.00
N GLY A 31 -6.81 -1.17 -18.00
CA GLY A 31 -7.64 -0.57 -16.96
C GLY A 31 -6.78 -0.10 -15.78
N PRO A 32 -7.43 0.26 -14.65
CA PRO A 32 -6.72 0.56 -13.41
C PRO A 32 -5.76 -0.56 -12.98
N VAL A 33 -4.70 -0.20 -12.26
CA VAL A 33 -3.79 -1.16 -11.63
C VAL A 33 -4.28 -1.46 -10.22
N VAL A 34 -4.38 -2.73 -9.85
CA VAL A 34 -4.59 -3.13 -8.45
C VAL A 34 -3.25 -3.21 -7.76
N VAL A 35 -3.06 -2.41 -6.71
CA VAL A 35 -1.88 -2.49 -5.85
C VAL A 35 -2.26 -3.26 -4.59
N ASN A 36 -1.82 -4.50 -4.51
CA ASN A 36 -2.13 -5.40 -3.41
C ASN A 36 -1.09 -5.31 -2.29
N GLY A 37 -1.52 -5.58 -1.05
CA GLY A 37 -0.59 -5.66 0.08
C GLY A 37 -0.13 -4.30 0.62
N VAL A 38 -0.93 -3.25 0.41
CA VAL A 38 -0.63 -1.91 0.91
C VAL A 38 -0.72 -1.89 2.43
N LEU A 39 0.38 -1.57 3.08
CA LEU A 39 0.43 -1.41 4.52
C LEU A 39 -0.21 -0.08 4.92
N PRO A 40 -1.00 -0.05 6.01
CA PRO A 40 -1.64 1.19 6.46
C PRO A 40 -0.61 2.19 6.97
N GLU A 41 -0.91 3.49 6.87
CA GLU A 41 -0.16 4.48 7.63
C GLU A 41 -0.53 4.39 9.12
N LEU A 42 0.47 4.43 9.99
CA LEU A 42 0.26 4.42 11.43
C LEU A 42 0.67 5.79 11.98
N PRO A 43 -0.29 6.65 12.36
CA PRO A 43 0.01 7.96 12.92
C PRO A 43 0.71 7.81 14.27
N GLY A 44 1.58 8.76 14.59
CA GLY A 44 2.25 8.82 15.89
C GLY A 44 3.51 7.94 16.02
N LEU A 45 3.91 7.18 14.99
CA LEU A 45 5.15 6.38 15.02
C LEU A 45 6.43 7.22 15.23
N GLN A 46 6.38 8.52 14.94
CA GLN A 46 7.50 9.44 15.17
C GLN A 46 7.58 9.95 16.63
N THR A 47 6.58 9.64 17.46
CA THR A 47 6.52 10.10 18.85
C THR A 47 7.51 9.30 19.69
N ASN A 48 8.21 9.96 20.61
CA ASN A 48 9.06 9.26 21.56
C ASN A 48 8.18 8.31 22.42
N PRO A 49 8.50 7.00 22.50
CA PRO A 49 7.68 6.05 23.25
C PRO A 49 7.51 6.39 24.73
N LEU A 50 8.49 7.02 25.37
CA LEU A 50 8.39 7.45 26.77
C LEU A 50 7.40 8.62 26.92
N GLU A 51 7.42 9.57 25.99
CA GLU A 51 6.47 10.70 25.99
C GLU A 51 5.04 10.21 25.74
N ALA A 52 4.86 9.31 24.76
CA ALA A 52 3.57 8.70 24.48
C ALA A 52 3.03 7.90 25.69
N ALA A 53 3.89 7.14 26.36
CA ALA A 53 3.52 6.38 27.55
C ALA A 53 3.13 7.31 28.72
N ALA A 54 3.90 8.39 28.96
CA ALA A 54 3.58 9.38 29.98
C ALA A 54 2.22 10.05 29.73
N GLN A 55 1.93 10.44 28.47
CA GLN A 55 0.64 11.01 28.09
C GLN A 55 -0.53 10.03 28.29
N ALA A 56 -0.28 8.74 28.08
CA ALA A 56 -1.24 7.67 28.31
C ALA A 56 -1.36 7.23 29.78
N GLY A 57 -0.53 7.77 30.69
CA GLY A 57 -0.47 7.34 32.09
C GLY A 57 0.07 5.92 32.28
N ILE A 58 0.89 5.43 31.36
CA ILE A 58 1.47 4.08 31.35
C ILE A 58 2.95 4.17 31.77
N GLU A 59 3.36 3.33 32.72
CA GLU A 59 4.78 3.16 33.03
C GLU A 59 5.47 2.34 31.94
N LEU A 60 6.50 2.91 31.33
CA LEU A 60 7.30 2.26 30.29
C LEU A 60 8.77 2.23 30.67
N GLN A 61 9.34 1.02 30.70
CA GLN A 61 10.77 0.83 30.95
C GLN A 61 11.60 1.34 29.76
N PRO A 62 12.77 1.98 29.99
CA PRO A 62 13.62 2.50 28.92
C PRO A 62 14.02 1.47 27.85
N SER A 63 14.28 0.21 28.24
CA SER A 63 14.60 -0.86 27.29
C SER A 63 13.43 -1.20 26.36
N LYS A 64 12.20 -1.21 26.88
CA LYS A 64 10.99 -1.40 26.07
C LYS A 64 10.72 -0.20 25.18
N ALA A 65 11.00 1.02 25.66
CA ALA A 65 10.92 2.23 24.85
C ALA A 65 11.87 2.18 23.66
N GLN A 66 13.11 1.69 23.85
CA GLN A 66 14.05 1.51 22.75
C GLN A 66 13.52 0.51 21.71
N ASN A 67 13.03 -0.66 22.15
CA ASN A 67 12.45 -1.65 21.23
C ASN A 67 11.27 -1.09 20.41
N LEU A 68 10.42 -0.26 21.05
CA LEU A 68 9.32 0.41 20.36
C LEU A 68 9.83 1.44 19.34
N ALA A 69 10.87 2.20 19.68
CA ALA A 69 11.49 3.17 18.77
C ALA A 69 12.10 2.47 17.55
N ASP A 70 12.81 1.35 17.75
CA ASP A 70 13.41 0.57 16.67
C ASP A 70 12.33 -0.04 15.75
N ALA A 71 11.25 -0.58 16.34
CA ALA A 71 10.11 -1.10 15.59
C ALA A 71 9.38 0.00 14.79
N ALA A 72 9.23 1.19 15.38
CA ALA A 72 8.65 2.35 14.71
C ALA A 72 9.52 2.81 13.53
N LEU A 73 10.84 2.89 13.71
CA LEU A 73 11.80 3.23 12.66
C LEU A 73 11.70 2.24 11.48
N PHE A 74 11.71 0.94 11.77
CA PHE A 74 11.54 -0.10 10.76
C PHE A 74 10.23 0.08 9.98
N ARG A 75 9.13 0.36 10.70
CA ARG A 75 7.82 0.56 10.09
C ARG A 75 7.75 1.81 9.22
N LEU A 76 8.39 2.90 9.64
CA LEU A 76 8.48 4.15 8.90
C LEU A 76 9.28 3.96 7.60
N GLN A 77 10.43 3.30 7.67
CA GLN A 77 11.25 3.00 6.49
C GLN A 77 10.48 2.16 5.46
N ARG A 78 9.80 1.10 5.91
CA ARG A 78 8.99 0.26 5.01
C ARG A 78 7.84 1.03 4.36
N THR A 79 7.20 1.93 5.10
CA THR A 79 6.10 2.77 4.58
C THR A 79 6.62 3.82 3.60
N ALA A 80 7.82 4.38 3.83
CA ALA A 80 8.45 5.32 2.92
C ALA A 80 8.81 4.67 1.58
N LEU A 81 9.36 3.45 1.60
CA LEU A 81 9.63 2.67 0.39
C LEU A 81 8.35 2.36 -0.39
N GLN A 82 7.31 1.90 0.30
CA GLN A 82 5.99 1.67 -0.31
C GLN A 82 5.47 2.94 -1.00
N ARG A 83 5.50 4.09 -0.31
CA ARG A 83 5.02 5.36 -0.87
C ARG A 83 5.82 5.75 -2.13
N ALA A 84 7.14 5.61 -2.10
CA ALA A 84 7.97 5.89 -3.25
C ALA A 84 7.60 5.05 -4.49
N GLN A 85 7.23 3.78 -4.28
CA GLN A 85 6.79 2.92 -5.39
C GLN A 85 5.39 3.28 -5.90
N LEU A 86 4.45 3.63 -5.01
CA LEU A 86 3.13 4.13 -5.41
C LEU A 86 3.25 5.41 -6.25
N ASP A 87 4.09 6.35 -5.80
CA ASP A 87 4.35 7.62 -6.48
C ASP A 87 4.98 7.38 -7.85
N ARG A 88 5.96 6.46 -7.93
CA ARG A 88 6.60 6.09 -9.19
C ARG A 88 5.63 5.47 -10.18
N MET A 89 4.77 4.55 -9.74
CA MET A 89 3.74 3.98 -10.61
C MET A 89 2.79 5.06 -11.15
N ALA A 90 2.40 6.03 -10.32
CA ALA A 90 1.52 7.13 -10.75
C ALA A 90 2.20 8.07 -11.77
N GLN A 91 3.53 8.19 -11.72
CA GLN A 91 4.31 9.00 -12.66
C GLN A 91 4.52 8.31 -14.01
N GLU A 92 4.77 7.00 -13.98
CA GLU A 92 5.11 6.22 -15.18
C GLU A 92 3.88 5.73 -15.94
N LEU A 93 2.79 5.42 -15.22
CA LEU A 93 1.57 4.88 -15.82
C LEU A 93 0.40 5.85 -15.59
N PRO A 94 -0.27 6.36 -16.65
CA PRO A 94 -1.46 7.21 -16.52
C PRO A 94 -2.72 6.38 -16.17
N LEU A 95 -2.58 5.40 -15.27
CA LEU A 95 -3.62 4.48 -14.85
C LEU A 95 -3.98 4.76 -13.38
N ALA A 96 -5.28 4.70 -13.07
CA ALA A 96 -5.72 4.77 -11.68
C ALA A 96 -5.16 3.58 -10.88
N GLN A 97 -4.82 3.81 -9.61
CA GLN A 97 -4.37 2.76 -8.69
C GLN A 97 -5.50 2.41 -7.72
N LEU A 98 -5.84 1.14 -7.62
CA LEU A 98 -6.81 0.59 -6.66
C LEU A 98 -6.03 -0.06 -5.52
N LEU A 99 -6.02 0.56 -4.35
CA LEU A 99 -5.16 0.15 -3.23
C LEU A 99 -5.86 -0.89 -2.36
N LEU A 100 -5.33 -2.11 -2.31
CA LEU A 100 -5.83 -3.17 -1.44
C LEU A 100 -4.94 -3.37 -0.21
N PRO A 101 -5.54 -3.57 0.97
CA PRO A 101 -4.79 -3.66 2.22
C PRO A 101 -3.94 -4.93 2.28
N TYR A 102 -2.83 -4.85 2.98
CA TYR A 102 -2.15 -6.03 3.49
C TYR A 102 -3.03 -6.72 4.54
N VAL A 103 -3.40 -7.98 4.28
CA VAL A 103 -4.14 -8.81 5.24
C VAL A 103 -3.15 -9.54 6.13
N PHE A 104 -3.11 -9.20 7.42
CA PHE A 104 -2.18 -9.76 8.40
C PHE A 104 -2.59 -11.17 8.85
N THR A 105 -2.52 -12.13 7.93
CA THR A 105 -2.81 -13.56 8.16
C THR A 105 -1.74 -14.44 7.51
N SER A 106 -1.52 -15.64 8.05
CA SER A 106 -0.63 -16.64 7.43
C SER A 106 -1.30 -17.35 6.25
N GLU A 107 -2.63 -17.48 6.27
CA GLU A 107 -3.42 -18.10 5.20
C GLU A 107 -4.65 -17.25 4.89
N LEU A 108 -4.96 -17.10 3.59
CA LEU A 108 -6.09 -16.31 3.14
C LEU A 108 -7.39 -17.13 3.21
N GLY A 109 -8.13 -16.94 4.29
CA GLY A 109 -9.47 -17.52 4.47
C GLY A 109 -10.61 -16.61 3.97
N PRO A 110 -11.87 -17.03 4.16
CA PRO A 110 -13.06 -16.26 3.74
C PRO A 110 -13.10 -14.83 4.27
N ASP A 111 -12.67 -14.59 5.51
CA ASP A 111 -12.66 -13.26 6.12
C ASP A 111 -11.65 -12.33 5.43
N GLY A 112 -10.46 -12.85 5.12
CA GLY A 112 -9.44 -12.10 4.38
C GLY A 112 -9.89 -11.79 2.95
N LEU A 113 -10.55 -12.74 2.29
CA LEU A 113 -11.14 -12.51 0.97
C LEU A 113 -12.26 -11.45 1.00
N ALA A 114 -13.11 -11.48 2.03
CA ALA A 114 -14.15 -10.48 2.23
C ALA A 114 -13.55 -9.09 2.47
N GLN A 115 -12.46 -8.99 3.24
CA GLN A 115 -11.73 -7.75 3.44
C GLN A 115 -11.18 -7.17 2.13
N LEU A 116 -10.51 -7.99 1.31
CA LEU A 116 -9.98 -7.56 0.01
C LEU A 116 -11.10 -7.15 -0.95
N SER A 117 -12.19 -7.92 -0.98
CA SER A 117 -13.35 -7.63 -1.84
C SER A 117 -14.02 -6.30 -1.47
N ASN A 118 -14.21 -6.06 -0.17
CA ASN A 118 -14.77 -4.80 0.32
C ASN A 118 -13.84 -3.62 0.04
N GLY A 119 -12.53 -3.80 0.20
CA GLY A 119 -11.53 -2.80 -0.18
C GLY A 119 -11.60 -2.45 -1.66
N LEU A 120 -11.62 -3.45 -2.54
CA LEU A 120 -11.71 -3.25 -3.98
C LEU A 120 -13.00 -2.51 -4.39
N LEU A 121 -14.13 -2.87 -3.77
CA LEU A 121 -15.41 -2.20 -4.01
C LEU A 121 -15.41 -0.74 -3.56
N ALA A 122 -14.68 -0.40 -2.49
CA ALA A 122 -14.53 0.98 -2.05
C ALA A 122 -13.72 1.79 -3.09
N GLU A 123 -12.55 1.28 -3.48
CA GLU A 123 -11.68 1.93 -4.47
C GLU A 123 -12.37 2.15 -5.82
N ILE A 124 -13.14 1.16 -6.31
CA ILE A 124 -13.90 1.29 -7.56
C ILE A 124 -14.95 2.39 -7.49
N ARG A 125 -15.61 2.58 -6.33
CA ARG A 125 -16.62 3.64 -6.16
C ARG A 125 -16.00 5.03 -6.20
N ASP A 126 -14.74 5.15 -5.82
CA ASP A 126 -14.00 6.40 -5.78
C ASP A 126 -13.26 6.70 -7.10
N LEU A 127 -13.32 5.79 -8.08
CA LEU A 127 -12.76 6.05 -9.41
C LEU A 127 -13.48 7.23 -10.08
N PRO A 128 -12.73 8.20 -10.65
CA PRO A 128 -13.32 9.27 -11.43
C PRO A 128 -14.01 8.71 -12.68
N ASP A 129 -15.16 9.31 -13.04
CA ASP A 129 -15.90 8.92 -14.23
C ASP A 129 -15.03 9.14 -15.48
N PRO A 130 -14.73 8.09 -16.27
CA PRO A 130 -13.84 8.18 -17.43
C PRO A 130 -14.37 9.13 -18.54
N SER A 131 -15.61 9.61 -18.43
CA SER A 131 -16.24 10.55 -19.38
C SER A 131 -15.95 12.04 -19.09
N ARG A 132 -15.06 12.37 -18.14
CA ARG A 132 -14.76 13.77 -17.72
C ARG A 132 -13.34 14.28 -17.94
N SER A 133 -12.47 13.56 -18.64
CA SER A 133 -11.10 14.01 -18.98
C SER A 133 -10.92 14.26 -20.47
#